data_AF-A0A3D2AYS8-F1
#
_entry.id   AF-A0A3D2AYS8-F1
#
_cell.length_a   1.000
_cell.length_b   1.000
_cell.length_c   1.000
_cell.angle_alpha   90.00
_cell.angle_beta   90.00
_cell.angle_gamma   90.00
#
_symmetry.space_group_name_H-M   'P 1'
#
loop_
_entity.id
_entity.type
_entity.pdbx_description
1 polymer ?
#
loop_
_entity_poly.entity_id
_entity_poly.type
_entity_poly.pdbx_seq_one_letter_code
_entity_poly.pdbx_strand_id
1 'polypeptide(L)'
;RWVYDQHWGLPVAKRFYSSKPPTILDVPLHMKWGALDIPDPQTPVGAKGIGEPPQGSGAGAVLSAIADAIGDEHLRRTPVTPDMILSSLEMGPDGQFTAHIG
;
A
#
# COMPACT_ATOMS: atom_id res chain seq x y z
N ARG A 1 1.19 -10.56 -3.63
CA ARG A 1 2.66 -10.43 -3.84
C ARG A 1 3.01 -11.09 -5.17
N TRP A 2 3.70 -10.40 -6.07
CA TRP A 2 4.28 -11.05 -7.25
C TRP A 2 5.54 -11.78 -6.80
N VAL A 3 5.50 -13.10 -6.87
CA VAL A 3 6.61 -13.96 -6.47
C VAL A 3 6.90 -14.85 -7.66
N TYR A 4 8.16 -14.88 -8.06
CA TYR A 4 8.65 -15.68 -9.17
C TYR A 4 9.63 -16.72 -8.63
N ASP A 5 9.53 -17.94 -9.14
CA ASP A 5 10.51 -18.99 -8.91
C ASP A 5 11.86 -18.59 -9.50
N GLN A 6 12.93 -18.70 -8.72
CA GLN A 6 14.26 -18.23 -9.13
C GLN A 6 14.95 -19.16 -10.13
N HIS A 7 14.57 -20.44 -10.18
CA HIS A 7 15.19 -21.40 -11.09
C HIS A 7 14.54 -21.35 -12.47
N TRP A 8 13.21 -21.25 -12.53
CA TRP A 8 12.43 -21.35 -13.77
C TRP A 8 11.74 -20.06 -14.20
N GLY A 9 11.80 -18.99 -13.40
CA GLY A 9 11.15 -17.70 -13.71
C GLY A 9 9.62 -17.76 -13.71
N LEU A 10 9.02 -18.80 -13.13
CA LEU A 10 7.58 -19.00 -13.17
C LEU A 10 6.87 -18.19 -12.07
N PRO A 11 5.73 -17.53 -12.37
CA PRO A 11 4.95 -16.86 -11.34
C PRO A 11 4.32 -17.89 -10.40
N VAL A 12 4.51 -17.68 -9.10
CA VAL A 12 4.00 -18.56 -8.04
C VAL A 12 2.56 -18.23 -7.69
N ALA A 13 2.21 -16.94 -7.63
CA ALA A 13 0.89 -16.47 -7.23
C ALA A 13 -0.12 -16.37 -8.39
N LYS A 14 -0.45 -17.52 -9.02
CA LYS A 14 -1.34 -17.58 -10.20
C LYS A 14 -2.84 -17.66 -9.91
N ARG A 15 -3.24 -17.88 -8.65
CA ARG A 15 -4.65 -18.07 -8.24
C ARG A 15 -5.08 -16.99 -7.24
N PHE A 16 -6.38 -16.70 -7.18
CA PHE A 16 -6.92 -15.70 -6.24
C PHE A 16 -6.64 -16.02 -4.77
N TYR A 17 -6.59 -17.30 -4.40
CA TYR A 17 -6.16 -17.71 -3.06
C TYR A 17 -4.74 -17.24 -2.70
N SER A 18 -3.85 -17.20 -3.70
CA SER A 18 -2.44 -16.81 -3.53
C SER A 18 -2.22 -15.31 -3.72
N SER A 19 -2.95 -14.66 -4.64
CA SER A 19 -2.84 -13.21 -4.86
C SER A 19 -3.59 -12.39 -3.81
N LYS A 20 -4.63 -12.98 -3.18
CA LYS A 20 -5.46 -12.41 -2.11
C LYS A 20 -5.94 -10.99 -2.44
N PRO A 21 -6.83 -10.81 -3.46
CA PRO A 21 -7.45 -9.52 -3.67
C PRO A 21 -8.27 -9.13 -2.42
N PRO A 22 -8.38 -7.83 -2.11
CA PRO A 22 -9.20 -7.35 -1.00
C PRO A 22 -10.64 -7.82 -1.10
N THR A 23 -11.22 -8.14 0.05
CA THR A 23 -12.61 -8.53 0.24
C THR A 23 -13.42 -7.35 0.80
N ILE A 24 -14.73 -7.53 0.93
CA ILE A 24 -15.61 -6.50 1.50
C ILE A 24 -15.25 -6.13 2.96
N LEU A 25 -14.61 -7.04 3.70
CA LEU A 25 -14.21 -6.80 5.10
C LEU A 25 -12.89 -6.02 5.21
N ASP A 26 -12.16 -5.85 4.12
CA ASP A 26 -10.90 -5.10 4.08
C ASP A 26 -11.13 -3.60 3.83
N VAL A 27 -12.36 -3.20 3.48
CA VAL A 27 -12.73 -1.81 3.17
C VAL A 27 -13.39 -1.16 4.39
N PRO A 28 -13.04 0.09 4.74
CA PRO A 28 -13.73 0.81 5.80
C PRO A 28 -15.24 0.91 5.54
N LEU A 29 -16.06 0.72 6.58
CA LEU A 29 -17.52 0.84 6.50
C LEU A 29 -17.98 2.20 5.97
N HIS A 30 -17.20 3.24 6.22
CA HIS A 30 -17.47 4.61 5.78
C HIS A 30 -16.28 5.16 4.99
N MET A 31 -16.41 5.21 3.67
CA MET A 31 -15.49 5.88 2.76
C MET A 31 -15.97 7.30 2.49
N LYS A 32 -15.15 8.30 2.83
CA LYS A 32 -15.42 9.71 2.52
C LYS A 32 -14.95 10.01 1.10
N TRP A 33 -15.70 10.81 0.37
CA TRP A 33 -15.33 11.30 -0.96
C TRP A 33 -15.78 12.75 -1.12
N GLY A 34 -15.17 13.45 -2.07
CA GLY A 34 -15.55 14.81 -2.46
C GLY A 34 -15.05 15.11 -3.87
N ALA A 35 -15.68 16.12 -4.49
CA ALA A 35 -15.26 16.66 -5.77
C ALA A 35 -14.78 18.10 -5.57
N LEU A 36 -13.82 18.51 -6.39
CA LEU A 36 -13.28 19.88 -6.35
C LEU A 36 -14.10 20.85 -7.20
N ASP A 37 -14.99 20.34 -8.06
CA ASP A 37 -15.90 21.12 -8.93
C ASP A 37 -15.21 22.17 -9.81
N ILE A 38 -13.95 21.92 -10.19
CA ILE A 38 -13.20 22.78 -11.13
C ILE A 38 -13.29 22.18 -12.54
N PRO A 39 -13.96 22.86 -13.49
CA PRO A 39 -14.07 22.38 -14.86
C PRO A 39 -12.72 22.44 -15.60
N ASP A 40 -12.54 21.54 -16.56
CA ASP A 40 -11.43 21.59 -17.51
C ASP A 40 -11.71 22.62 -18.63
N PRO A 41 -10.91 23.68 -18.80
CA PRO A 41 -11.11 24.62 -19.91
C PRO A 41 -10.83 24.00 -21.30
N GLN A 42 -10.16 22.84 -21.37
CA GLN A 42 -9.77 22.20 -22.63
C GLN A 42 -10.82 21.20 -23.15
N THR A 43 -11.86 20.89 -22.38
CA THR A 43 -12.92 19.99 -22.81
C THR A 43 -14.26 20.73 -22.92
N PRO A 44 -15.07 20.44 -23.95
CA PRO A 44 -16.33 21.17 -24.20
C PRO A 44 -17.37 20.99 -23.09
N VAL A 45 -17.19 19.99 -22.23
CA VAL A 45 -18.07 19.67 -21.10
C VAL A 45 -17.40 19.87 -19.74
N GLY A 46 -16.14 20.33 -19.69
CA GLY A 46 -15.40 20.55 -18.45
C GLY A 46 -14.99 19.28 -17.68
N ALA A 47 -15.13 18.10 -18.27
CA ALA A 47 -14.84 16.83 -17.61
C ALA A 47 -13.33 16.52 -17.54
N LYS A 48 -12.93 15.79 -16.48
CA LYS A 48 -11.57 15.28 -16.26
C LYS A 48 -11.60 13.79 -15.92
N GLY A 49 -10.55 13.07 -16.28
CA GLY A 49 -10.38 11.67 -15.90
C GLY A 49 -10.09 11.53 -14.39
N ILE A 50 -10.86 10.68 -13.69
CA ILE A 50 -10.71 10.47 -12.24
C ILE A 50 -10.52 8.99 -11.85
N GLY A 51 -10.37 8.08 -12.82
CA GLY A 51 -10.23 6.64 -12.52
C GLY A 51 -8.91 6.27 -11.86
N GLU A 52 -7.80 6.82 -12.35
CA GLU A 52 -6.44 6.51 -11.87
C GLU A 52 -5.95 7.37 -10.69
N PRO A 53 -6.22 8.70 -10.63
CA PRO A 53 -5.75 9.54 -9.53
C PRO A 53 -6.00 9.01 -8.11
N PRO A 54 -7.19 8.49 -7.75
CA PRO A 54 -7.44 7.95 -6.41
C PRO A 54 -6.65 6.67 -6.12
N GLN A 55 -6.19 5.93 -7.15
CA GLN A 55 -5.42 4.70 -6.96
C GLN A 55 -4.02 5.01 -6.43
N GLY A 56 -3.32 5.96 -7.06
CA GLY A 56 -1.99 6.39 -6.63
C GLY A 56 -2.01 7.17 -5.32
N SER A 57 -2.93 8.14 -5.19
CA SER A 57 -3.03 8.96 -3.98
C SER A 57 -3.50 8.15 -2.77
N GLY A 58 -4.41 7.19 -2.97
CA GLY A 58 -4.86 6.27 -1.92
C GLY A 58 -3.71 5.41 -1.39
N ALA A 59 -2.90 4.82 -2.26
CA ALA A 59 -1.74 4.03 -1.86
C ALA A 59 -0.71 4.87 -1.07
N GLY A 60 -0.45 6.11 -1.53
CA GLY A 60 0.43 7.05 -0.83
C GLY A 60 -0.09 7.44 0.56
N ALA A 61 -1.39 7.76 0.66
CA ALA A 61 -2.02 8.15 1.93
C ALA A 61 -1.94 7.03 2.99
N VAL A 62 -2.17 5.78 2.57
CA VAL A 62 -2.02 4.62 3.47
C VAL A 62 -0.56 4.46 3.91
N LEU A 63 0.40 4.61 3.00
CA LEU A 63 1.82 4.51 3.34
C LEU A 63 2.22 5.59 4.34
N SER A 64 1.81 6.85 4.13
CA SER A 64 2.06 7.96 5.06
C SER A 64 1.41 7.72 6.42
N ALA A 65 0.20 7.17 6.47
CA ALA A 65 -0.46 6.85 7.74
C ALA A 65 0.27 5.74 8.52
N ILE A 66 0.83 4.74 7.83
CA ILE A 66 1.67 3.72 8.47
C ILE A 66 2.96 4.37 8.97
N ALA A 67 3.60 5.21 8.16
CA ALA A 67 4.84 5.89 8.52
C ALA A 67 4.67 6.80 9.75
N ASP A 68 3.57 7.56 9.81
CA ASP A 68 3.18 8.37 10.98
C ASP A 68 3.00 7.52 12.24
N ALA A 69 2.51 6.28 12.09
CA ALA A 69 2.26 5.39 13.22
C ALA A 69 3.52 4.68 13.75
N ILE A 70 4.51 4.37 12.90
CA ILE A 70 5.68 3.55 13.28
C ILE A 70 7.04 4.22 13.06
N GLY A 71 7.12 5.36 12.39
CA GLY A 71 8.35 6.02 11.95
C GLY A 71 8.69 5.77 10.47
N ASP A 72 9.19 6.79 9.78
CA ASP A 72 9.58 6.74 8.36
C ASP A 72 10.74 5.76 8.11
N GLU A 73 11.63 5.62 9.08
CA GLU A 73 12.83 4.79 9.04
C GLU A 73 12.54 3.28 8.91
N HIS A 74 11.32 2.86 9.27
CA HIS A 74 10.85 1.49 9.24
C HIS A 74 10.30 1.06 7.86
N LEU A 75 9.98 2.01 6.97
CA LEU A 75 9.34 1.73 5.68
C LEU A 75 10.31 1.91 4.50
N ARG A 76 10.80 0.79 3.96
CA ARG A 76 11.79 0.80 2.85
C ARG A 76 11.30 0.24 1.52
N ARG A 77 10.15 -0.44 1.52
CA ARG A 77 9.62 -1.10 0.31
C ARG A 77 8.12 -1.34 0.42
N THR A 78 7.46 -1.38 -0.73
CA THR A 78 6.05 -1.76 -0.86
C THR A 78 5.91 -3.10 -1.58
N PRO A 79 4.82 -3.87 -1.35
CA PRO A 79 3.74 -3.61 -0.39
C PRO A 79 4.19 -3.81 1.06
N VAL A 80 3.63 -3.02 1.98
CA VAL A 80 3.88 -3.16 3.41
C VAL A 80 2.98 -4.28 3.96
N THR A 81 3.58 -5.38 4.42
CA THR A 81 2.86 -6.52 4.99
C THR A 81 3.08 -6.61 6.51
N PRO A 82 2.17 -7.25 7.27
CA PRO A 82 2.31 -7.35 8.73
C PRO A 82 3.64 -7.96 9.18
N ASP A 83 4.14 -8.98 8.46
CA ASP A 83 5.46 -9.58 8.70
C ASP A 83 6.60 -8.56 8.54
N MET A 84 6.52 -7.68 7.54
CA MET A 84 7.53 -6.64 7.34
C MET A 84 7.49 -5.58 8.43
N ILE A 85 6.29 -5.21 8.90
CA ILE A 85 6.14 -4.27 10.03
C ILE A 85 6.75 -4.88 11.28
N LEU A 86 6.38 -6.12 11.63
CA LEU A 86 6.89 -6.80 12.82
C LEU A 86 8.41 -6.93 12.78
N SER A 87 8.96 -7.44 11.67
CA SER A 87 10.41 -7.58 11.52
C SER A 87 11.13 -6.23 11.59
N SER A 88 10.54 -5.16 11.06
CA SER A 88 11.15 -3.83 11.12
C SER A 88 11.17 -3.26 12.54
N LEU A 89 10.14 -3.53 13.35
CA LEU A 89 10.11 -3.10 14.75
C LEU A 89 11.11 -3.89 15.61
N GLU A 90 11.25 -5.20 15.37
CA GLU A 90 12.20 -6.06 16.09
C GLU A 90 13.68 -5.74 15.78
N MET A 91 13.98 -5.37 14.53
CA MET A 91 15.33 -5.01 14.09
C MET A 91 15.68 -3.54 14.34
N GLY A 92 14.73 -2.73 14.82
CA GLY A 92 14.90 -1.28 14.91
C GLY A 92 15.22 -0.60 13.56
N PRO A 93 15.40 0.72 13.56
CA PRO A 93 15.75 1.50 12.37
C PRO A 93 17.04 1.04 11.69
N ASP A 94 18.03 0.62 12.48
CA ASP A 94 19.40 0.37 11.99
C ASP A 94 19.64 -1.08 11.53
N GLY A 95 18.61 -1.94 11.56
CA GLY A 95 18.73 -3.35 11.19
C GLY A 95 19.42 -4.22 12.25
N GLN A 96 19.48 -3.76 13.51
CA GLN A 96 20.00 -4.51 14.65
C GLN A 96 18.86 -4.96 15.56
N PHE A 97 18.78 -6.27 15.84
CA PHE A 97 17.78 -6.79 16.79
C PHE A 97 17.84 -6.05 18.12
N THR A 98 16.75 -5.36 18.47
CA THR A 98 16.60 -4.66 19.75
C THR A 98 16.12 -5.59 20.88
N ALA A 99 15.83 -6.85 20.55
CA ALA A 99 15.42 -7.89 21.48
C ALA A 99 16.61 -8.43 22.32
N HIS A 100 17.13 -7.59 23.22
CA HIS A 100 17.94 -8.00 24.37
C HIS A 100 17.75 -7.03 25.54
N ILE A 101 16.52 -6.87 26.06
CA ILE A 101 16.28 -6.49 27.46
C ILE A 101 15.04 -7.23 27.96
N GLY A 102 15.27 -8.35 28.62
CA GLY A 102 14.34 -9.13 29.43
C GLY A 102 15.14 -9.90 30.46
#